data_AF-A0A3D8YC91-F1
#
_entry.id   AF-A0A3D8YC91-F1
#
_cell.length_a   1.000
_cell.length_b   1.000
_cell.length_c   1.000
_cell.angle_alpha   90.00
_cell.angle_beta   90.00
_cell.angle_gamma   90.00
#
_symmetry.space_group_name_H-M   'P 1'
#
loop_
_entity.id
_entity.type
_entity.pdbx_description
1 polymer ?
#
loop_
_entity_poly.entity_id
_entity_poly.type
_entity_poly.pdbx_seq_one_letter_code
_entity_poly.pdbx_strand_id
1 'polypeptide(L)'
;MQTESRRPGHSDRVAELLQQTLVHSNQLLVSSLLSKVFGNEQVSIVNSSTIAGRIFLLSFLLLHFNFLIAQQSDTSGPAWLSEYSEHQKYGDVYVVKKININCRDYSSFLVDKNGKKLTPAYKDIGEFSNGLAEFVPIETNTAKPGLHGFINKKGKVIVEPIYVGTDKYYQGKTWVIYEVDKQYGLSYIDSTGKEIYRIPIENFKNDFLISKATVDFVCNHDTKEDIIWWKQKELYLLNWNFSPYIEKEIKEAKGIYHFLYKGKYGIIDKNMILRIPVALDDIDPEYKFSGQGMERVRYGDRYGFINVFTGEMVTGFEFTDTRKPTAGLFWVKKNNKWGCIDKTGKVRIPFLYDEASGFTAEDRAAVAINGKFGHIDKTGKIRTPLKYEFASYFQNGLSMVRMNETYGYINVDNELVGRDDYAHALPFNQKTTTADRNGIRYELSLDGSEKFIGFSFMWNAVFILIAVVLFVLLNSFFFKKRQKRKPGKV
;
A
#
# COMPACT_ATOMS: atom_id res chain seq x y z
N MET A 1 -80.14 -45.58 -2.13
CA MET A 1 -79.35 -46.52 -1.31
C MET A 1 -78.22 -45.70 -0.72
N GLN A 2 -78.29 -45.29 0.56
CA GLN A 2 -77.69 -46.01 1.71
C GLN A 2 -76.22 -46.38 1.45
N THR A 3 -75.19 -46.17 2.28
CA THR A 3 -74.98 -45.69 3.67
C THR A 3 -73.45 -45.79 3.93
N GLU A 4 -72.92 -44.98 4.86
CA GLU A 4 -71.74 -45.26 5.74
C GLU A 4 -70.30 -45.36 5.13
N SER A 5 -69.17 -45.08 5.81
CA SER A 5 -68.81 -44.39 7.08
C SER A 5 -67.28 -44.13 7.14
N ARG A 6 -66.87 -43.10 7.93
CA ARG A 6 -65.60 -42.90 8.70
C ARG A 6 -64.20 -43.09 8.06
N ARG A 7 -63.39 -42.00 8.04
CA ARG A 7 -62.26 -41.68 8.98
C ARG A 7 -61.44 -40.46 8.46
N PRO A 8 -61.10 -39.45 9.29
CA PRO A 8 -60.08 -38.46 8.94
C PRO A 8 -58.68 -38.92 9.39
N GLY A 9 -57.67 -38.69 8.56
CA GLY A 9 -56.26 -38.99 8.84
C GLY A 9 -55.33 -37.89 8.32
N HIS A 10 -54.35 -37.55 9.16
CA HIS A 10 -53.09 -36.86 8.83
C HIS A 10 -52.91 -35.32 8.91
N SER A 11 -53.73 -34.55 9.66
CA SER A 11 -53.34 -33.17 10.05
C SER A 11 -52.95 -32.97 11.52
N ASP A 12 -53.43 -33.81 12.45
CA ASP A 12 -53.35 -33.46 13.89
C ASP A 12 -52.12 -34.03 14.62
N ARG A 13 -51.34 -34.91 13.99
CA ARG A 13 -50.07 -35.42 14.58
C ARG A 13 -48.84 -34.54 14.30
N VAL A 14 -48.95 -33.52 13.45
CA VAL A 14 -47.84 -32.59 13.17
C VAL A 14 -47.87 -31.36 14.09
N ALA A 15 -49.06 -30.96 14.57
CA ALA A 15 -49.22 -29.86 15.50
C ALA A 15 -48.71 -30.18 16.92
N GLU A 16 -48.89 -31.41 17.42
CA GLU A 16 -48.37 -31.84 18.73
C GLU A 16 -46.84 -31.97 18.77
N LEU A 17 -46.22 -32.40 17.66
CA LEU A 17 -44.75 -32.52 17.54
C LEU A 17 -44.06 -31.15 17.43
N LEU A 18 -44.71 -30.16 16.83
CA LEU A 18 -44.22 -28.77 16.74
C LEU A 18 -44.37 -28.01 18.06
N GLN A 19 -45.43 -28.25 18.83
CA GLN A 19 -45.58 -27.65 20.17
C GLN A 19 -44.57 -28.20 21.19
N GLN A 20 -44.22 -29.49 21.16
CA GLN A 20 -43.21 -30.05 22.07
C GLN A 20 -41.78 -29.61 21.74
N THR A 21 -41.46 -29.36 20.46
CA THR A 21 -40.14 -28.83 20.04
C THR A 21 -39.96 -27.34 20.36
N LEU A 22 -41.03 -26.54 20.34
CA LEU A 22 -41.03 -25.12 20.73
C LEU A 22 -40.87 -24.90 22.25
N VAL A 23 -41.37 -25.82 23.08
CA VAL A 23 -41.23 -25.72 24.54
C VAL A 23 -39.82 -26.09 25.02
N HIS A 24 -39.16 -27.05 24.38
CA HIS A 24 -37.77 -27.43 24.70
C HIS A 24 -36.74 -26.38 24.22
N SER A 25 -36.96 -25.76 23.06
CA SER A 25 -36.06 -24.75 22.49
C SER A 25 -36.08 -23.43 23.28
N ASN A 26 -37.25 -23.02 23.80
CA ASN A 26 -37.35 -21.84 24.66
C ASN A 26 -36.74 -22.03 26.06
N GLN A 27 -36.73 -23.25 26.62
CA GLN A 27 -36.03 -23.52 27.90
C GLN A 27 -34.50 -23.45 27.76
N LEU A 28 -33.95 -23.90 26.62
CA LEU A 28 -32.51 -23.84 26.33
C LEU A 28 -32.02 -22.41 26.04
N LEU A 29 -32.83 -21.60 25.37
CA LEU A 29 -32.52 -20.18 25.11
C LEU A 29 -32.47 -19.36 26.40
N VAL A 30 -33.42 -19.60 27.31
CA VAL A 30 -33.47 -18.94 28.62
C VAL A 30 -32.28 -19.35 29.51
N SER A 31 -31.84 -20.61 29.49
CA SER A 31 -30.65 -21.03 30.25
C SER A 31 -29.34 -20.45 29.67
N SER A 32 -29.24 -20.30 28.34
CA SER A 32 -28.07 -19.70 27.69
C SER A 32 -27.96 -18.19 27.88
N LEU A 33 -29.10 -17.49 28.02
CA LEU A 33 -29.11 -16.07 28.35
C LEU A 33 -28.79 -15.82 29.82
N LEU A 34 -29.31 -16.65 30.73
CA LEU A 34 -29.06 -16.49 32.18
C LEU A 34 -27.60 -16.79 32.56
N SER A 35 -26.93 -17.74 31.88
CA SER A 35 -25.50 -18.01 32.11
C SER A 35 -24.58 -16.89 31.62
N LYS A 36 -24.99 -16.15 30.57
CA LYS A 36 -24.27 -14.96 30.07
C LYS A 36 -24.41 -13.73 30.96
N VAL A 37 -25.47 -13.65 31.78
CA VAL A 37 -25.73 -12.49 32.65
C VAL A 37 -25.18 -12.69 34.06
N PHE A 38 -25.20 -13.91 34.61
CA PHE A 38 -24.85 -14.12 36.04
C PHE A 38 -23.54 -14.88 36.31
N GLY A 39 -22.82 -15.33 35.28
CA GLY A 39 -21.58 -16.09 35.47
C GLY A 39 -21.85 -17.52 35.96
N ASN A 40 -21.01 -18.46 35.53
CA ASN A 40 -21.18 -19.88 35.83
C ASN A 40 -20.83 -20.19 37.29
N GLU A 41 -21.75 -19.95 38.21
CA GLU A 41 -21.89 -20.71 39.45
C GLU A 41 -23.28 -20.45 40.04
N GLN A 42 -24.04 -21.54 40.26
CA GLN A 42 -25.35 -21.59 40.94
C GLN A 42 -26.57 -21.03 40.17
N VAL A 43 -27.07 -21.78 39.17
CA VAL A 43 -28.49 -21.70 38.77
C VAL A 43 -29.16 -23.02 39.11
N SER A 44 -29.70 -23.10 40.33
CA SER A 44 -30.64 -24.15 40.72
C SER A 44 -31.98 -23.91 40.01
N ILE A 45 -32.49 -24.96 39.38
CA ILE A 45 -33.72 -24.97 38.58
C ILE A 45 -34.90 -24.52 39.47
N VAL A 46 -35.49 -23.37 39.15
CA VAL A 46 -36.77 -22.95 39.77
C VAL A 46 -37.86 -23.90 39.26
N ASN A 47 -38.26 -24.86 40.10
CA ASN A 47 -39.34 -25.79 39.83
C ASN A 47 -40.70 -25.07 39.77
N SER A 48 -41.40 -25.17 38.64
CA SER A 48 -42.69 -24.52 38.36
C SER A 48 -43.90 -25.09 39.15
N SER A 49 -43.65 -25.98 40.12
CA SER A 49 -44.68 -26.64 40.93
C SER A 49 -45.02 -25.89 42.23
N THR A 50 -44.30 -24.83 42.58
CA THR A 50 -44.57 -24.03 43.79
C THR A 50 -45.30 -22.72 43.45
N ILE A 51 -46.15 -22.26 44.38
CA ILE A 51 -46.93 -21.02 44.25
C ILE A 51 -46.00 -19.81 44.00
N ALA A 52 -44.83 -19.77 44.64
CA ALA A 52 -43.81 -18.74 44.43
C ALA A 52 -43.24 -18.74 42.99
N GLY A 53 -43.01 -19.92 42.41
CA GLY A 53 -42.56 -20.05 41.01
C GLY A 53 -43.60 -19.57 40.00
N ARG A 54 -44.89 -19.79 40.28
CA ARG A 54 -45.99 -19.30 39.42
C ARG A 54 -46.17 -17.79 39.53
N ILE A 55 -45.98 -17.19 40.70
CA ILE A 55 -46.02 -15.74 40.90
C ILE A 55 -44.83 -15.07 40.19
N PHE A 56 -43.64 -15.67 40.23
CA PHE A 56 -42.47 -15.14 39.54
C PHE A 56 -42.66 -15.16 38.00
N LEU A 57 -43.20 -16.25 37.45
CA LEU A 57 -43.54 -16.35 36.02
C LEU A 57 -44.65 -15.37 35.61
N LEU A 58 -45.68 -15.17 36.43
CA LEU A 58 -46.73 -14.18 36.15
C LEU A 58 -46.19 -12.75 36.19
N SER A 59 -45.34 -12.42 37.18
CA SER A 59 -44.69 -11.11 37.28
C SER A 59 -43.75 -10.86 36.11
N PHE A 60 -43.00 -11.88 35.68
CA PHE A 60 -42.11 -11.80 34.51
C PHE A 60 -42.89 -11.64 33.20
N LEU A 61 -44.02 -12.34 33.05
CA LEU A 61 -44.95 -12.20 31.93
C LEU A 61 -45.64 -10.83 31.92
N LEU A 62 -46.05 -10.28 33.07
CA LEU A 62 -46.64 -8.94 33.18
C LEU A 62 -45.63 -7.83 32.91
N LEU A 63 -44.37 -7.99 33.33
CA LEU A 63 -43.28 -7.09 32.96
C LEU A 63 -42.97 -7.15 31.46
N HIS A 64 -43.01 -8.32 30.83
CA HIS A 64 -42.86 -8.46 29.38
C HIS A 64 -44.08 -7.98 28.59
N PHE A 65 -45.29 -8.11 29.14
CA PHE A 65 -46.50 -7.56 28.52
C PHE A 65 -46.48 -6.03 28.57
N ASN A 66 -46.03 -5.44 29.67
CA ASN A 66 -45.81 -3.99 29.76
C ASN A 66 -44.63 -3.53 28.88
N PHE A 67 -43.60 -4.36 28.65
CA PHE A 67 -42.53 -4.06 27.71
C PHE A 67 -43.00 -4.14 26.24
N LEU A 68 -43.91 -5.07 25.92
CA LEU A 68 -44.57 -5.19 24.61
C LEU A 68 -45.56 -4.05 24.35
N ILE A 69 -46.28 -3.57 25.38
CA ILE A 69 -47.15 -2.39 25.27
C ILE A 69 -46.32 -1.09 25.21
N ALA A 70 -45.15 -1.03 25.86
CA ALA A 70 -44.22 0.10 25.77
C ALA A 70 -43.40 0.13 24.45
N GLN A 71 -43.42 -0.94 23.66
CA GLN A 71 -42.86 -0.98 22.30
C GLN A 71 -43.87 -0.66 21.20
N GLN A 72 -45.13 -0.37 21.52
CA GLN A 72 -46.02 0.38 20.64
C GLN A 72 -45.68 1.89 20.71
N SER A 73 -44.43 2.22 20.40
CA SER A 73 -44.12 3.56 19.91
C SER A 73 -44.84 3.69 18.57
N ASP A 74 -45.74 4.66 18.45
CA ASP A 74 -46.44 5.09 17.24
C ASP A 74 -45.65 4.77 15.95
N THR A 75 -45.88 3.58 15.37
CA THR A 75 -45.19 3.09 14.16
C THR A 75 -45.84 3.63 12.90
N SER A 76 -46.97 4.31 13.01
CA SER A 76 -47.49 5.15 11.95
C SER A 76 -46.73 6.47 11.93
N GLY A 77 -45.68 6.54 11.10
CA GLY A 77 -45.18 7.84 10.66
C GLY A 77 -46.30 8.70 10.05
N PRO A 78 -46.06 9.99 9.74
CA PRO A 78 -47.07 10.87 9.17
C PRO A 78 -47.88 10.21 8.04
N ALA A 79 -49.20 10.37 8.04
CA ALA A 79 -50.10 9.64 7.12
C ALA A 79 -49.71 9.75 5.63
N TRP A 80 -49.14 10.90 5.23
CA TRP A 80 -48.65 11.14 3.86
C TRP A 80 -47.50 10.21 3.43
N LEU A 81 -46.80 9.56 4.36
CA LEU A 81 -45.75 8.59 4.03
C LEU A 81 -46.31 7.36 3.29
N SER A 82 -47.61 7.05 3.48
CA SER A 82 -48.28 5.95 2.78
C SER A 82 -48.37 6.12 1.26
N GLU A 83 -48.10 7.33 0.75
CA GLU A 83 -48.04 7.61 -0.70
C GLU A 83 -46.75 7.10 -1.36
N TYR A 84 -45.75 6.73 -0.57
CA TYR A 84 -44.42 6.36 -1.03
C TYR A 84 -44.12 4.89 -0.71
N SER A 85 -43.35 4.26 -1.58
CA SER A 85 -42.96 2.85 -1.44
C SER A 85 -41.94 2.67 -0.32
N GLU A 86 -41.02 3.63 -0.17
CA GLU A 86 -39.96 3.60 0.84
C GLU A 86 -39.73 5.00 1.41
N HIS A 87 -39.24 5.05 2.65
CA HIS A 87 -38.89 6.31 3.30
C HIS A 87 -37.83 6.14 4.39
N GLN A 88 -36.98 7.14 4.56
CA GLN A 88 -36.01 7.23 5.65
C GLN A 88 -35.96 8.65 6.22
N LYS A 89 -36.00 8.74 7.55
CA LYS A 89 -36.06 10.02 8.28
C LYS A 89 -34.66 10.51 8.66
N TYR A 90 -34.41 11.81 8.48
CA TYR A 90 -33.14 12.48 8.79
C TYR A 90 -33.34 13.78 9.57
N GLY A 91 -33.86 13.68 10.79
CA GLY A 91 -34.26 14.84 11.60
C GLY A 91 -35.64 15.32 11.18
N ASP A 92 -35.74 16.57 10.69
CA ASP A 92 -36.99 17.20 10.26
C ASP A 92 -37.38 16.92 8.79
N VAL A 93 -36.60 16.10 8.08
CA VAL A 93 -36.83 15.76 6.67
C VAL A 93 -36.84 14.26 6.46
N TYR A 94 -37.48 13.83 5.37
CA TYR A 94 -37.57 12.46 4.90
C TYR A 94 -37.04 12.40 3.47
N VAL A 95 -36.20 11.40 3.19
CA VAL A 95 -35.98 10.93 1.82
C VAL A 95 -37.04 9.88 1.56
N VAL A 96 -37.82 10.05 0.50
CA VAL A 96 -38.89 9.12 0.13
C VAL A 96 -38.73 8.66 -1.31
N LYS A 97 -39.01 7.38 -1.57
CA LYS A 97 -38.92 6.78 -2.91
C LYS A 97 -40.29 6.32 -3.39
N LYS A 98 -40.62 6.65 -4.62
CA LYS A 98 -41.76 6.10 -5.35
C LYS A 98 -41.24 5.11 -6.38
N ILE A 99 -41.54 3.83 -6.19
CA ILE A 99 -41.04 2.75 -7.04
C ILE A 99 -42.13 2.34 -8.03
N ASN A 100 -41.84 2.51 -9.33
CA ASN A 100 -42.72 2.03 -10.40
C ASN A 100 -42.28 0.62 -10.82
N ILE A 101 -40.98 0.43 -11.04
CA ILE A 101 -40.35 -0.86 -11.36
C ILE A 101 -39.11 -0.98 -10.49
N ASN A 102 -39.07 -2.04 -9.66
CA ASN A 102 -37.96 -2.27 -8.76
C ASN A 102 -36.61 -2.20 -9.50
N CYS A 103 -35.71 -1.37 -9.01
CA CYS A 103 -34.36 -1.13 -9.56
C CYS A 103 -34.26 -0.69 -11.02
N ARG A 104 -35.36 -0.31 -11.68
CA ARG A 104 -35.35 0.16 -13.07
C ARG A 104 -36.02 1.50 -13.25
N ASP A 105 -37.08 1.75 -12.50
CA ASP A 105 -37.85 2.98 -12.59
C ASP A 105 -38.38 3.35 -11.21
N TYR A 106 -37.74 4.34 -10.61
CA TYR A 106 -38.14 4.93 -9.36
C TYR A 106 -37.76 6.41 -9.34
N SER A 107 -38.39 7.16 -8.45
CA SER A 107 -38.06 8.56 -8.22
C SER A 107 -37.97 8.85 -6.73
N SER A 108 -36.94 9.59 -6.36
CA SER A 108 -36.66 10.00 -4.99
C SER A 108 -37.00 11.47 -4.78
N PHE A 109 -37.54 11.80 -3.62
CA PHE A 109 -37.92 13.16 -3.22
C PHE A 109 -37.40 13.46 -1.81
N LEU A 110 -36.98 14.70 -1.59
CA LEU A 110 -36.79 15.22 -0.24
C LEU A 110 -38.08 15.89 0.21
N VAL A 111 -38.58 15.52 1.38
CA VAL A 111 -39.86 15.99 1.91
C VAL A 111 -39.67 16.46 3.36
N ASP A 112 -40.31 17.56 3.75
CA ASP A 112 -40.30 17.99 5.14
C ASP A 112 -41.23 17.14 6.02
N LYS A 113 -41.19 17.35 7.35
CA LYS A 113 -42.04 16.63 8.30
C LYS A 113 -43.55 16.75 8.09
N ASN A 114 -43.99 17.75 7.32
CA ASN A 114 -45.40 18.01 7.04
C ASN A 114 -45.84 17.46 5.67
N GLY A 115 -44.96 16.78 4.94
CA GLY A 115 -45.29 16.21 3.63
C GLY A 115 -45.05 17.16 2.46
N LYS A 116 -44.48 18.35 2.70
CA LYS A 116 -44.15 19.28 1.61
C LYS A 116 -42.85 18.85 0.93
N LYS A 117 -42.92 18.62 -0.39
CA LYS A 117 -41.74 18.36 -1.23
C LYS A 117 -40.80 19.57 -1.23
N LEU A 118 -39.54 19.32 -0.90
CA LEU A 118 -38.45 20.30 -0.88
C LEU A 118 -37.61 20.26 -2.16
N THR A 119 -37.70 19.18 -2.93
CA THR A 119 -37.00 18.99 -4.21
C THR A 119 -37.97 18.58 -5.32
N PRO A 120 -37.61 18.77 -6.60
CA PRO A 120 -38.22 18.01 -7.69
C PRO A 120 -37.97 16.50 -7.54
N ALA A 121 -38.55 15.72 -8.46
CA ALA A 121 -38.21 14.31 -8.59
C ALA A 121 -36.76 14.17 -9.05
N TYR A 122 -35.98 13.38 -8.31
CA TYR A 122 -34.64 12.97 -8.69
C TYR A 122 -34.61 11.48 -9.00
N LYS A 123 -33.65 11.04 -9.81
CA LYS A 123 -33.44 9.62 -10.10
C LYS A 123 -33.12 8.91 -8.78
N ASP A 124 -32.26 9.52 -7.97
CA ASP A 124 -32.05 9.06 -6.60
C ASP A 124 -31.60 10.18 -5.64
N ILE A 125 -31.83 9.96 -4.34
CA ILE A 125 -31.33 10.77 -3.22
C ILE A 125 -30.82 9.80 -2.16
N GLY A 126 -29.58 9.99 -1.76
CA GLY A 126 -28.86 9.09 -0.86
C GLY A 126 -29.09 9.40 0.60
N GLU A 127 -28.33 8.73 1.45
CA GLU A 127 -28.37 8.98 2.87
C GLU A 127 -27.80 10.37 3.22
N PHE A 128 -28.41 11.05 4.18
CA PHE A 128 -27.81 12.26 4.73
C PHE A 128 -26.63 11.91 5.64
N SER A 129 -25.46 12.45 5.31
CA SER A 129 -24.28 12.46 6.16
C SER A 129 -23.67 13.86 6.19
N ASN A 130 -23.17 14.30 7.35
CA ASN A 130 -22.64 15.65 7.55
C ASN A 130 -23.58 16.79 7.07
N GLY A 131 -24.90 16.55 7.05
CA GLY A 131 -25.90 17.53 6.63
C GLY A 131 -26.17 17.61 5.13
N LEU A 132 -25.51 16.77 4.32
CA LEU A 132 -25.68 16.66 2.87
C LEU A 132 -26.11 15.25 2.47
N ALA A 133 -26.83 15.15 1.37
CA ALA A 133 -27.13 13.88 0.71
C ALA A 133 -26.68 13.98 -0.75
N GLU A 134 -26.10 12.89 -1.24
CA GLU A 134 -25.89 12.66 -2.66
C GLU A 134 -27.24 12.69 -3.40
N PHE A 135 -27.28 13.24 -4.61
CA PHE A 135 -28.45 13.15 -5.46
C PHE A 135 -28.06 13.02 -6.93
N VAL A 136 -28.93 12.37 -7.70
CA VAL A 136 -28.79 12.19 -9.15
C VAL A 136 -30.03 12.77 -9.84
N PRO A 137 -29.92 13.81 -10.67
CA PRO A 137 -31.05 14.36 -11.39
C PRO A 137 -31.59 13.35 -12.41
N ILE A 138 -32.87 13.48 -12.76
CA ILE A 138 -33.46 12.70 -13.87
C ILE A 138 -32.96 13.33 -15.18
N GLU A 139 -32.03 12.66 -15.87
CA GLU A 139 -31.55 13.09 -17.19
C GLU A 139 -32.51 12.66 -18.30
N THR A 140 -32.67 13.51 -19.31
CA THR A 140 -33.47 13.20 -20.51
C THR A 140 -32.72 12.32 -21.51
N ASN A 141 -31.40 12.21 -21.41
CA ASN A 141 -30.56 11.41 -22.29
C ASN A 141 -30.11 10.13 -21.58
N THR A 142 -30.79 9.02 -21.86
CA THR A 142 -30.53 7.71 -21.25
C THR A 142 -29.20 7.07 -21.66
N ALA A 143 -28.46 7.68 -22.60
CA ALA A 143 -27.17 7.15 -23.08
C ALA A 143 -25.97 7.50 -22.18
N LYS A 144 -26.14 8.38 -21.19
CA LYS A 144 -25.08 8.74 -20.23
C LYS A 144 -25.49 8.36 -18.80
N PRO A 145 -24.53 7.96 -17.94
CA PRO A 145 -24.81 7.78 -16.52
C PRO A 145 -25.27 9.12 -15.92
N GLY A 146 -26.18 9.05 -14.94
CA GLY A 146 -26.64 10.25 -14.25
C GLY A 146 -25.51 10.82 -13.40
N LEU A 147 -25.30 12.13 -13.49
CA LEU A 147 -24.24 12.77 -12.72
C LEU A 147 -24.66 13.03 -11.26
N HIS A 148 -23.70 12.94 -10.36
CA HIS A 148 -23.86 13.00 -8.93
C HIS A 148 -23.48 14.37 -8.39
N GLY A 149 -24.36 14.91 -7.55
CA GLY A 149 -24.16 16.16 -6.81
C GLY A 149 -24.56 16.00 -5.36
N PHE A 150 -24.56 17.11 -4.61
CA PHE A 150 -24.97 17.11 -3.20
C PHE A 150 -26.00 18.19 -2.90
N ILE A 151 -27.05 17.81 -2.17
CA ILE A 151 -28.08 18.71 -1.66
C ILE A 151 -28.05 18.74 -0.13
N ASN A 152 -28.44 19.87 0.46
CA ASN A 152 -28.65 19.96 1.90
C ASN A 152 -30.09 19.58 2.30
N LYS A 153 -30.38 19.57 3.60
CA LYS A 153 -31.72 19.28 4.15
C LYS A 153 -32.82 20.27 3.74
N LYS A 154 -32.48 21.39 3.10
CA LYS A 154 -33.48 22.33 2.52
C LYS A 154 -33.74 22.04 1.03
N GLY A 155 -33.15 20.99 0.46
CA GLY A 155 -33.21 20.68 -0.97
C GLY A 155 -32.34 21.58 -1.84
N LYS A 156 -31.52 22.45 -1.24
CA LYS A 156 -30.62 23.33 -1.98
C LYS A 156 -29.40 22.53 -2.44
N VAL A 157 -29.09 22.61 -3.73
CA VAL A 157 -27.84 22.11 -4.32
C VAL A 157 -26.66 22.87 -3.72
N ILE A 158 -25.74 22.13 -3.12
CA ILE A 158 -24.48 22.63 -2.55
C ILE A 158 -23.32 22.30 -3.48
N VAL A 159 -23.36 21.13 -4.10
CA VAL A 159 -22.40 20.69 -5.10
C VAL A 159 -23.20 20.29 -6.34
N GLU A 160 -22.91 20.93 -7.46
CA GLU A 160 -23.57 20.65 -8.73
C GLU A 160 -23.36 19.18 -9.16
N PRO A 161 -24.34 18.57 -9.86
CA PRO A 161 -24.24 17.19 -10.30
C PRO A 161 -23.30 17.07 -11.50
N ILE A 162 -22.00 16.99 -11.23
CA ILE A 162 -20.93 16.96 -12.24
C ILE A 162 -20.02 15.74 -12.13
N TYR A 163 -20.22 14.89 -11.12
CA TYR A 163 -19.37 13.73 -10.87
C TYR A 163 -20.04 12.48 -11.42
N VAL A 164 -19.25 11.57 -11.99
CA VAL A 164 -19.79 10.29 -12.46
C VAL A 164 -20.03 9.30 -11.32
N GLY A 165 -19.45 9.55 -10.14
CA GLY A 165 -19.70 8.78 -8.94
C GLY A 165 -19.04 9.39 -7.71
N THR A 166 -19.61 9.10 -6.55
CA THR A 166 -19.18 9.59 -5.24
C THR A 166 -19.66 8.63 -4.14
N ASP A 167 -19.39 8.96 -2.88
CA ASP A 167 -20.01 8.33 -1.71
C ASP A 167 -20.53 9.41 -0.74
N LYS A 168 -21.21 8.97 0.32
CA LYS A 168 -21.60 9.85 1.42
C LYS A 168 -20.40 10.46 2.11
N TYR A 169 -20.59 11.67 2.65
CA TYR A 169 -19.56 12.34 3.43
C TYR A 169 -19.17 11.51 4.66
N TYR A 170 -17.87 11.41 4.90
CA TYR A 170 -17.29 10.84 6.10
C TYR A 170 -16.24 11.81 6.65
N GLN A 171 -16.43 12.25 7.89
CA GLN A 171 -15.55 13.22 8.54
C GLN A 171 -15.34 14.50 7.71
N GLY A 172 -16.41 15.02 7.10
CA GLY A 172 -16.40 16.30 6.36
C GLY A 172 -15.80 16.24 4.95
N LYS A 173 -15.47 15.05 4.45
CA LYS A 173 -14.96 14.84 3.08
C LYS A 173 -15.62 13.64 2.40
N THR A 174 -15.55 13.60 1.08
CA THR A 174 -15.89 12.42 0.27
C THR A 174 -14.98 12.36 -0.96
N TRP A 175 -14.88 11.19 -1.58
CA TRP A 175 -14.19 11.03 -2.86
C TRP A 175 -15.18 11.22 -4.00
N VAL A 176 -14.69 11.73 -5.12
CA VAL A 176 -15.47 11.97 -6.33
C VAL A 176 -14.70 11.50 -7.56
N ILE A 177 -15.45 11.04 -8.56
CA ILE A 177 -14.95 10.58 -9.84
C ILE A 177 -15.46 11.54 -10.92
N TYR A 178 -14.60 11.93 -11.85
CA TYR A 178 -14.95 12.79 -12.98
C TYR A 178 -14.25 12.31 -14.24
N GLU A 179 -14.69 12.75 -15.41
CA GLU A 179 -14.04 12.39 -16.67
C GLU A 179 -12.96 13.41 -17.02
N VAL A 180 -11.79 12.94 -17.45
CA VAL A 180 -10.70 13.75 -18.00
C VAL A 180 -10.16 13.07 -19.25
N ASP A 181 -10.43 13.65 -20.42
CA ASP A 181 -10.08 13.10 -21.74
C ASP A 181 -10.58 11.66 -21.95
N LYS A 182 -9.71 10.66 -21.75
CA LYS A 182 -10.01 9.22 -21.91
C LYS A 182 -9.84 8.44 -20.60
N GLN A 183 -9.67 9.14 -19.48
CA GLN A 183 -9.44 8.58 -18.15
C GLN A 183 -10.43 9.14 -17.12
N TYR A 184 -10.66 8.39 -16.04
CA TYR A 184 -11.38 8.87 -14.88
C TYR A 184 -10.45 9.58 -13.91
N GLY A 185 -10.74 10.86 -13.68
CA GLY A 185 -10.31 11.71 -12.58
C GLY A 185 -10.74 11.19 -11.22
N LEU A 186 -9.87 11.38 -10.21
CA LEU A 186 -10.16 11.03 -8.82
C LEU A 186 -9.74 12.15 -7.90
N SER A 187 -10.66 12.62 -7.05
CA SER A 187 -10.39 13.68 -6.08
C SER A 187 -11.14 13.43 -4.77
N TYR A 188 -10.69 14.10 -3.70
CA TYR A 188 -11.46 14.30 -2.48
C TYR A 188 -11.98 15.73 -2.45
N ILE A 189 -13.23 15.92 -2.03
CA ILE A 189 -13.87 17.23 -1.84
C ILE A 189 -14.34 17.41 -0.41
N ASP A 190 -14.41 18.67 0.05
CA ASP A 190 -15.04 19.03 1.32
C ASP A 190 -16.56 19.20 1.13
N SER A 191 -17.28 19.48 2.23
CA SER A 191 -18.73 19.69 2.24
C SER A 191 -19.22 20.90 1.45
N THR A 192 -18.32 21.74 0.92
CA THR A 192 -18.66 22.85 0.03
C THR A 192 -18.46 22.51 -1.45
N GLY A 193 -17.92 21.32 -1.74
CA GLY A 193 -17.54 20.91 -3.09
C GLY A 193 -16.12 21.33 -3.49
N LYS A 194 -15.36 21.96 -2.57
CA LYS A 194 -13.98 22.37 -2.85
C LYS A 194 -13.07 21.15 -2.84
N GLU A 195 -12.24 21.02 -3.87
CA GLU A 195 -11.21 19.98 -3.97
C GLU A 195 -10.18 20.12 -2.83
N ILE A 196 -10.08 19.08 -2.02
CA ILE A 196 -9.11 18.92 -0.93
C ILE A 196 -7.81 18.34 -1.49
N TYR A 197 -7.93 17.30 -2.31
CA TYR A 197 -6.79 16.61 -2.90
C TYR A 197 -7.19 15.92 -4.20
N ARG A 198 -6.37 16.13 -5.23
CA ARG A 198 -6.47 15.43 -6.51
C ARG A 198 -5.50 14.25 -6.50
N ILE A 199 -6.02 13.05 -6.74
CA ILE A 199 -5.18 11.85 -6.83
C ILE A 199 -4.43 11.90 -8.18
N PRO A 200 -3.10 11.68 -8.21
CA PRO A 200 -2.26 11.91 -9.39
C PRO A 200 -2.33 10.75 -10.40
N ILE A 201 -3.54 10.42 -10.84
CA ILE A 201 -3.87 9.32 -11.76
C ILE A 201 -3.16 9.38 -13.11
N GLU A 202 -2.76 10.58 -13.55
CA GLU A 202 -2.09 10.82 -14.82
C GLU A 202 -0.73 10.11 -14.90
N ASN A 203 -0.16 9.76 -13.75
CA ASN A 203 1.05 8.94 -13.64
C ASN A 203 0.79 7.45 -13.91
N PHE A 204 -0.47 7.01 -13.91
CA PHE A 204 -0.90 5.62 -14.02
C PHE A 204 -1.60 5.35 -15.35
N LYS A 205 -0.94 5.66 -16.47
CA LYS A 205 -1.55 5.73 -17.81
C LYS A 205 -2.34 4.51 -18.27
N ASN A 206 -1.93 3.31 -17.83
CA ASN A 206 -2.59 2.05 -18.22
C ASN A 206 -3.77 1.70 -17.31
N ASP A 207 -3.90 2.44 -16.23
CA ASP A 207 -4.95 2.39 -15.26
C ASP A 207 -5.83 3.66 -15.44
N PHE A 208 -7.04 3.59 -14.94
CA PHE A 208 -8.14 4.56 -14.94
C PHE A 208 -8.74 4.89 -16.31
N LEU A 209 -8.52 4.05 -17.33
CA LEU A 209 -9.07 4.26 -18.68
C LEU A 209 -10.59 4.03 -18.74
N ILE A 210 -11.34 5.03 -19.23
CA ILE A 210 -12.80 4.97 -19.37
C ILE A 210 -13.23 3.80 -20.26
N SER A 211 -12.53 3.59 -21.37
CA SER A 211 -12.82 2.49 -22.32
C SER A 211 -12.63 1.08 -21.74
N LYS A 212 -12.02 0.97 -20.55
CA LYS A 212 -11.84 -0.30 -19.83
C LYS A 212 -12.73 -0.41 -18.60
N ALA A 213 -13.62 0.54 -18.37
CA ALA A 213 -14.56 0.52 -17.26
C ALA A 213 -15.96 0.15 -17.72
N THR A 214 -16.74 -0.44 -16.82
CA THR A 214 -18.17 -0.69 -17.04
C THR A 214 -18.92 -0.06 -15.87
N VAL A 215 -19.83 0.85 -16.13
CA VAL A 215 -20.73 1.32 -15.07
C VAL A 215 -21.78 0.24 -14.87
N ASP A 216 -21.87 -0.32 -13.66
CA ASP A 216 -22.89 -1.30 -13.29
C ASP A 216 -23.80 -0.69 -12.24
N PHE A 217 -25.10 -0.92 -12.39
CA PHE A 217 -26.11 -0.43 -11.45
C PHE A 217 -26.56 -1.62 -10.64
N VAL A 218 -25.90 -1.87 -9.51
CA VAL A 218 -26.34 -2.94 -8.62
C VAL A 218 -27.65 -2.51 -8.00
N CYS A 219 -28.66 -3.38 -8.11
CA CYS A 219 -29.98 -3.27 -7.50
C CYS A 219 -29.88 -3.41 -5.97
N ASN A 220 -29.18 -2.47 -5.34
CA ASN A 220 -29.10 -2.30 -3.91
C ASN A 220 -29.77 -0.95 -3.63
N HIS A 221 -30.57 -0.86 -2.57
CA HIS A 221 -31.43 0.30 -2.25
C HIS A 221 -30.63 1.57 -1.85
N ASP A 222 -29.37 1.66 -2.27
CA ASP A 222 -28.37 2.65 -1.91
C ASP A 222 -27.99 3.47 -3.15
N THR A 223 -27.67 4.76 -3.00
CA THR A 223 -27.29 5.65 -4.11
C THR A 223 -25.95 5.33 -4.74
N LYS A 224 -25.26 4.32 -4.20
CA LYS A 224 -23.96 3.87 -4.68
C LYS A 224 -24.08 3.31 -6.09
N GLU A 225 -23.96 4.19 -7.08
CA GLU A 225 -23.56 3.78 -8.42
C GLU A 225 -22.09 3.37 -8.31
N ASP A 226 -21.86 2.10 -7.99
CA ASP A 226 -20.53 1.52 -8.01
C ASP A 226 -20.03 1.61 -9.46
N ILE A 227 -19.12 2.55 -9.74
CA ILE A 227 -18.37 2.52 -11.00
C ILE A 227 -17.44 1.30 -10.92
N ILE A 228 -17.92 0.17 -11.40
CA ILE A 228 -17.19 -1.10 -11.40
C ILE A 228 -16.16 -1.06 -12.53
N TRP A 229 -14.93 -0.71 -12.19
CA TRP A 229 -13.91 -0.68 -13.22
C TRP A 229 -13.34 -2.07 -13.50
N TRP A 230 -13.69 -2.65 -14.66
CA TRP A 230 -13.27 -3.98 -15.09
C TRP A 230 -11.87 -3.97 -15.72
N LYS A 231 -10.82 -4.09 -14.91
CA LYS A 231 -9.57 -4.70 -15.39
C LYS A 231 -9.62 -6.19 -15.07
N GLN A 232 -9.70 -7.04 -16.11
CA GLN A 232 -9.67 -8.50 -15.97
C GLN A 232 -10.71 -9.13 -15.02
N LYS A 233 -11.88 -8.51 -14.86
CA LYS A 233 -12.94 -8.98 -13.93
C LYS A 233 -12.76 -8.68 -12.45
N GLU A 234 -12.00 -7.63 -12.13
CA GLU A 234 -11.78 -7.23 -10.74
C GLU A 234 -12.27 -5.82 -10.41
N LEU A 235 -13.03 -5.69 -9.33
CA LEU A 235 -13.54 -4.43 -8.77
C LEU A 235 -12.39 -3.56 -8.21
N TYR A 236 -12.29 -2.31 -8.64
CA TYR A 236 -11.42 -1.30 -8.03
C TYR A 236 -12.23 -0.41 -7.08
N LEU A 237 -11.98 -0.57 -5.78
CA LEU A 237 -12.59 0.23 -4.73
C LEU A 237 -11.79 1.52 -4.51
N LEU A 238 -12.46 2.65 -4.62
CA LEU A 238 -11.88 3.98 -4.33
C LEU A 238 -12.20 4.42 -2.90
N ASN A 239 -13.29 3.87 -2.33
CA ASN A 239 -13.52 3.85 -0.90
C ASN A 239 -12.85 2.63 -0.27
N TRP A 240 -11.77 2.86 0.46
CA TRP A 240 -11.13 1.82 1.25
C TRP A 240 -11.74 1.81 2.64
N ASN A 241 -12.70 0.90 2.84
CA ASN A 241 -13.21 0.60 4.17
C ASN A 241 -12.21 -0.29 4.90
N PHE A 242 -11.39 0.34 5.72
CA PHE A 242 -10.50 -0.37 6.63
C PHE A 242 -11.27 -0.82 7.86
N SER A 243 -10.85 -1.94 8.46
CA SER A 243 -11.39 -2.31 9.77
C SER A 243 -11.06 -1.21 10.79
N PRO A 244 -11.87 -1.04 11.85
CA PRO A 244 -11.58 -0.04 12.89
C PRO A 244 -10.17 -0.16 13.49
N TYR A 245 -9.62 -1.38 13.49
CA TYR A 245 -8.24 -1.64 13.91
C TYR A 245 -7.23 -1.02 12.94
N ILE A 246 -7.35 -1.28 11.63
CA ILE A 246 -6.43 -0.73 10.63
C ILE A 246 -6.59 0.79 10.50
N GLU A 247 -7.80 1.32 10.62
CA GLU A 247 -8.01 2.77 10.66
C GLU A 247 -7.24 3.43 11.80
N LYS A 248 -7.23 2.80 12.98
CA LYS A 248 -6.48 3.29 14.13
C LYS A 248 -4.99 3.30 13.83
N GLU A 249 -4.46 2.22 13.24
CA GLU A 249 -3.05 2.16 12.83
C GLU A 249 -2.68 3.25 11.83
N ILE A 250 -3.52 3.48 10.81
CA ILE A 250 -3.31 4.54 9.81
C ILE A 250 -3.26 5.91 10.49
N LYS A 251 -4.21 6.19 11.40
CA LYS A 251 -4.31 7.47 12.11
C LYS A 251 -3.14 7.71 13.07
N GLU A 252 -2.60 6.65 13.67
CA GLU A 252 -1.46 6.70 14.60
C GLU A 252 -0.10 6.62 13.89
N ALA A 253 -0.08 6.37 12.58
CA ALA A 253 1.14 6.30 11.80
C ALA A 253 1.90 7.63 11.82
N LYS A 254 3.24 7.56 11.94
CA LYS A 254 4.12 8.74 11.92
C LYS A 254 4.23 9.41 10.56
N GLY A 255 3.83 8.71 9.49
CA GLY A 255 3.90 9.19 8.11
C GLY A 255 2.79 8.56 7.29
N ILE A 256 3.08 8.26 6.03
CA ILE A 256 2.16 7.52 5.16
C ILE A 256 1.99 6.06 5.60
N TYR A 257 0.85 5.47 5.24
CA TYR A 257 0.56 4.05 5.43
C TYR A 257 0.43 3.37 4.07
N HIS A 258 1.14 2.27 3.89
CA HIS A 258 1.09 1.43 2.69
C HIS A 258 0.16 0.26 2.93
N PHE A 259 -0.65 -0.07 1.94
CA PHE A 259 -1.49 -1.26 2.00
C PHE A 259 -1.43 -2.00 0.66
N LEU A 260 -1.46 -3.33 0.75
CA LEU A 260 -1.43 -4.23 -0.40
C LEU A 260 -2.84 -4.72 -0.67
N TYR A 261 -3.31 -4.56 -1.90
CA TYR A 261 -4.55 -5.14 -2.37
C TYR A 261 -4.35 -5.78 -3.72
N LYS A 262 -4.64 -7.08 -3.80
CA LYS A 262 -4.54 -7.87 -5.04
C LYS A 262 -3.19 -7.73 -5.77
N GLY A 263 -2.10 -7.74 -5.00
CA GLY A 263 -0.75 -7.65 -5.54
C GLY A 263 -0.31 -6.25 -5.97
N LYS A 264 -1.12 -5.22 -5.72
CA LYS A 264 -0.79 -3.81 -5.97
C LYS A 264 -0.80 -3.00 -4.68
N TYR A 265 0.12 -2.04 -4.56
CA TYR A 265 0.19 -1.17 -3.40
C TYR A 265 -0.61 0.12 -3.63
N GLY A 266 -1.31 0.56 -2.59
CA GLY A 266 -1.84 1.90 -2.43
C GLY A 266 -1.21 2.60 -1.22
N ILE A 267 -1.29 3.92 -1.21
CA ILE A 267 -0.75 4.74 -0.11
C ILE A 267 -1.83 5.68 0.39
N ILE A 268 -2.06 5.66 1.69
CA ILE A 268 -3.05 6.49 2.38
C ILE A 268 -2.37 7.28 3.49
N ASP A 269 -2.86 8.49 3.75
CA ASP A 269 -2.39 9.29 4.87
C ASP A 269 -3.22 9.10 6.14
N LYS A 270 -2.73 9.65 7.25
CA LYS A 270 -3.42 9.62 8.55
C LYS A 270 -4.80 10.31 8.58
N ASN A 271 -5.12 11.12 7.57
CA ASN A 271 -6.43 11.77 7.43
C ASN A 271 -7.42 10.91 6.64
N MET A 272 -7.05 9.68 6.29
CA MET A 272 -7.83 8.77 5.45
C MET A 272 -8.01 9.30 4.01
N ILE A 273 -7.02 10.02 3.49
CA ILE A 273 -6.98 10.45 2.08
C ILE A 273 -6.02 9.53 1.33
N LEU A 274 -6.53 8.85 0.30
CA LEU A 274 -5.72 8.05 -0.61
C LEU A 274 -4.78 8.99 -1.38
N ARG A 275 -3.48 8.89 -1.10
CA ARG A 275 -2.45 9.73 -1.72
C ARG A 275 -2.00 9.18 -3.05
N ILE A 276 -1.84 7.85 -3.12
CA ILE A 276 -1.53 7.08 -4.32
C ILE A 276 -2.55 5.96 -4.44
N PRO A 277 -3.20 5.79 -5.62
CA PRO A 277 -4.18 4.74 -5.78
C PRO A 277 -3.51 3.36 -5.76
N VAL A 278 -4.32 2.31 -5.60
CA VAL A 278 -3.85 0.92 -5.67
C VAL A 278 -3.45 0.56 -7.10
N ALA A 279 -2.22 0.92 -7.47
CA ALA A 279 -1.69 0.76 -8.82
C ALA A 279 -0.20 0.40 -8.83
N LEU A 280 0.52 0.68 -7.74
CA LEU A 280 1.95 0.45 -7.63
C LEU A 280 2.27 -1.05 -7.67
N ASP A 281 3.27 -1.42 -8.46
CA ASP A 281 3.81 -2.77 -8.57
C ASP A 281 4.77 -3.12 -7.44
N ASP A 282 5.38 -2.12 -6.81
CA ASP A 282 6.37 -2.31 -5.74
C ASP A 282 6.59 -1.03 -4.95
N ILE A 283 7.07 -1.19 -3.73
CA ILE A 283 7.52 -0.15 -2.81
C ILE A 283 8.89 -0.55 -2.23
N ASP A 284 9.55 0.29 -1.45
CA ASP A 284 10.87 -0.02 -0.87
C ASP A 284 10.90 0.17 0.66
N PRO A 285 10.18 -0.70 1.40
CA PRO A 285 9.99 -0.56 2.85
C PRO A 285 11.28 -0.81 3.65
N GLU A 286 12.25 -1.53 3.06
CA GLU A 286 13.55 -1.80 3.68
C GLU A 286 14.57 -0.65 3.48
N TYR A 287 14.18 0.43 2.80
CA TYR A 287 15.05 1.57 2.52
C TYR A 287 16.38 1.17 1.85
N LYS A 288 16.31 0.21 0.93
CA LYS A 288 17.46 -0.22 0.13
C LYS A 288 17.85 0.87 -0.86
N PHE A 289 16.85 1.55 -1.42
CA PHE A 289 16.99 2.62 -2.41
C PHE A 289 16.30 3.92 -1.99
N SER A 290 15.38 3.85 -1.01
CA SER A 290 14.71 4.96 -0.36
C SER A 290 15.57 5.58 0.73
N GLY A 291 15.19 6.79 1.15
CA GLY A 291 15.82 7.47 2.27
C GLY A 291 15.72 8.98 2.17
N GLN A 292 16.17 9.65 3.24
CA GLN A 292 16.29 11.11 3.30
C GLN A 292 14.98 11.88 3.01
N GLY A 293 13.82 11.27 3.28
CA GLY A 293 12.49 11.88 3.14
C GLY A 293 11.74 11.49 1.87
N MET A 294 12.32 10.65 1.01
CA MET A 294 11.64 10.11 -0.17
C MET A 294 11.67 8.59 -0.18
N GLU A 295 10.59 8.01 -0.67
CA GLU A 295 10.45 6.58 -0.89
C GLU A 295 10.35 6.28 -2.39
N ARG A 296 11.10 5.27 -2.81
CA ARG A 296 11.05 4.76 -4.18
C ARG A 296 9.82 3.89 -4.34
N VAL A 297 9.07 4.16 -5.40
CA VAL A 297 7.89 3.39 -5.80
C VAL A 297 8.04 2.92 -7.25
N ARG A 298 7.40 1.80 -7.60
CA ARG A 298 7.45 1.23 -8.96
C ARG A 298 6.06 1.12 -9.57
N TYR A 299 5.95 1.48 -10.84
CA TYR A 299 4.78 1.26 -11.68
C TYR A 299 5.24 0.76 -13.05
N GLY A 300 4.74 -0.41 -13.45
CA GLY A 300 5.30 -1.16 -14.57
C GLY A 300 6.78 -1.47 -14.37
N ASP A 301 7.59 -1.12 -15.35
CA ASP A 301 9.05 -1.26 -15.37
C ASP A 301 9.79 0.02 -14.94
N ARG A 302 9.06 1.04 -14.48
CA ARG A 302 9.62 2.36 -14.14
C ARG A 302 9.49 2.70 -12.67
N TYR A 303 10.47 3.46 -12.19
CA TYR A 303 10.55 3.96 -10.84
C TYR A 303 10.21 5.45 -10.77
N GLY A 304 9.56 5.83 -9.67
CA GLY A 304 9.31 7.19 -9.25
C GLY A 304 9.58 7.34 -7.76
N PHE A 305 9.26 8.52 -7.21
CA PHE A 305 9.43 8.79 -5.79
C PHE A 305 8.26 9.55 -5.21
N ILE A 306 7.95 9.24 -3.96
CA ILE A 306 6.96 9.93 -3.14
C ILE A 306 7.61 10.55 -1.92
N ASN A 307 6.95 11.55 -1.34
CA ASN A 307 7.30 12.09 -0.04
C ASN A 307 6.77 11.16 1.06
N VAL A 308 7.65 10.70 1.95
CA VAL A 308 7.28 9.72 3.00
C VAL A 308 6.37 10.28 4.10
N PHE A 309 6.24 11.60 4.19
CA PHE A 309 5.41 12.27 5.19
C PHE A 309 4.04 12.67 4.64
N THR A 310 3.98 13.13 3.38
CA THR A 310 2.72 13.60 2.77
C THR A 310 2.09 12.59 1.84
N GLY A 311 2.86 11.64 1.30
CA GLY A 311 2.43 10.70 0.26
C GLY A 311 2.31 11.30 -1.13
N GLU A 312 2.68 12.57 -1.29
CA GLU A 312 2.64 13.25 -2.58
C GLU A 312 3.71 12.69 -3.52
N MET A 313 3.36 12.53 -4.80
CA MET A 313 4.31 12.21 -5.85
C MET A 313 5.32 13.35 -6.00
N VAL A 314 6.59 13.06 -5.75
CA VAL A 314 7.70 14.00 -5.99
C VAL A 314 8.18 13.88 -7.44
N THR A 315 8.21 12.66 -7.97
CA THR A 315 8.50 12.37 -9.38
C THR A 315 7.61 11.26 -9.87
N GLY A 316 7.12 11.39 -11.10
CA GLY A 316 6.41 10.31 -11.80
C GLY A 316 7.33 9.13 -12.15
N PHE A 317 6.78 8.16 -12.88
CA PHE A 317 7.49 6.91 -13.21
C PHE A 317 8.31 7.05 -14.49
N GLU A 318 9.43 7.78 -14.41
CA GLU A 318 10.27 8.08 -15.57
C GLU A 318 11.61 7.33 -15.56
N PHE A 319 12.02 6.78 -14.42
CA PHE A 319 13.36 6.22 -14.23
C PHE A 319 13.40 4.71 -14.47
N THR A 320 14.46 4.24 -15.09
CA THR A 320 14.70 2.79 -15.30
C THR A 320 15.44 2.15 -14.14
N ASP A 321 16.14 2.95 -13.33
CA ASP A 321 16.90 2.47 -12.17
C ASP A 321 17.19 3.63 -11.20
N THR A 322 17.53 3.30 -9.95
CA THR A 322 17.84 4.26 -8.87
C THR A 322 18.93 3.72 -7.95
N ARG A 323 19.64 4.60 -7.23
CA ARG A 323 20.53 4.17 -6.13
C ARG A 323 20.11 4.81 -4.80
N LYS A 324 20.62 4.25 -3.71
CA LYS A 324 20.41 4.79 -2.36
C LYS A 324 20.86 6.25 -2.30
N PRO A 325 20.03 7.17 -1.76
CA PRO A 325 20.36 8.58 -1.71
C PRO A 325 21.53 8.85 -0.77
N THR A 326 22.38 9.81 -1.15
CA THR A 326 23.52 10.30 -0.37
C THR A 326 23.56 11.82 -0.48
N ALA A 327 23.89 12.51 0.63
CA ALA A 327 24.02 13.97 0.67
C ALA A 327 22.82 14.78 0.09
N GLY A 328 21.58 14.33 0.33
CA GLY A 328 20.37 14.98 -0.19
C GLY A 328 20.10 14.78 -1.67
N LEU A 329 20.90 13.98 -2.36
CA LEU A 329 20.82 13.71 -3.79
C LEU A 329 20.44 12.26 -4.07
N PHE A 330 19.61 12.08 -5.10
CA PHE A 330 19.06 10.80 -5.50
C PHE A 330 19.56 10.49 -6.91
N TRP A 331 20.41 9.46 -7.02
CA TRP A 331 20.86 8.97 -8.30
C TRP A 331 19.74 8.21 -9.00
N VAL A 332 19.41 8.65 -10.20
CA VAL A 332 18.34 8.11 -11.02
C VAL A 332 18.84 7.89 -12.45
N LYS A 333 18.36 6.83 -13.09
CA LYS A 333 18.74 6.48 -14.47
C LYS A 333 17.58 6.75 -15.41
N LYS A 334 17.83 7.54 -16.46
CA LYS A 334 16.87 7.85 -17.54
C LYS A 334 17.63 7.80 -18.86
N ASN A 335 17.02 7.22 -19.89
CA ASN A 335 17.64 7.06 -21.22
C ASN A 335 19.05 6.42 -21.15
N ASN A 336 19.19 5.38 -20.33
CA ASN A 336 20.45 4.67 -20.05
C ASN A 336 21.58 5.49 -19.42
N LYS A 337 21.35 6.74 -19.03
CA LYS A 337 22.33 7.59 -18.35
C LYS A 337 21.90 7.90 -16.93
N TRP A 338 22.86 8.00 -16.02
CA TRP A 338 22.69 8.43 -14.65
C TRP A 338 22.75 9.95 -14.55
N GLY A 339 21.85 10.50 -13.74
CA GLY A 339 21.85 11.87 -13.24
C GLY A 339 21.41 11.90 -11.78
N CYS A 340 21.34 13.09 -11.18
CA CYS A 340 20.81 13.27 -9.84
C CYS A 340 19.65 14.25 -9.81
N ILE A 341 18.66 13.92 -8.99
CA ILE A 341 17.61 14.83 -8.55
C ILE A 341 17.80 15.19 -7.07
N ASP A 342 17.25 16.33 -6.65
CA ASP A 342 17.11 16.67 -5.24
C ASP A 342 15.78 16.16 -4.66
N LYS A 343 15.52 16.50 -3.38
CA LYS A 343 14.30 16.13 -2.65
C LYS A 343 13.01 16.70 -3.24
N THR A 344 13.10 17.66 -4.16
CA THR A 344 11.95 18.26 -4.85
C THR A 344 11.72 17.63 -6.23
N GLY A 345 12.53 16.64 -6.61
CA GLY A 345 12.49 16.04 -7.94
C GLY A 345 13.24 16.84 -9.01
N LYS A 346 13.84 17.99 -8.66
CA LYS A 346 14.55 18.82 -9.62
C LYS A 346 15.92 18.22 -9.95
N VAL A 347 16.23 18.13 -11.24
CA VAL A 347 17.54 17.69 -11.72
C VAL A 347 18.61 18.67 -11.24
N ARG A 348 19.61 18.15 -10.53
CA ARG A 348 20.81 18.86 -10.07
C ARG A 348 22.04 18.47 -10.86
N ILE A 349 22.15 17.20 -11.21
CA ILE A 349 23.23 16.66 -12.02
C ILE A 349 22.60 16.07 -13.28
N PRO A 350 22.94 16.58 -14.49
CA PRO A 350 22.35 16.12 -15.74
C PRO A 350 22.59 14.62 -16.02
N PHE A 351 21.71 14.03 -16.82
CA PHE A 351 21.77 12.62 -17.22
C PHE A 351 22.87 12.38 -18.27
N LEU A 352 24.12 12.33 -17.84
CA LEU A 352 25.30 12.24 -18.72
C LEU A 352 26.11 10.96 -18.53
N TYR A 353 26.04 10.35 -17.35
CA TYR A 353 27.00 9.36 -16.90
C TYR A 353 26.55 7.93 -17.20
N ASP A 354 27.47 7.09 -17.65
CA ASP A 354 27.23 5.65 -17.87
C ASP A 354 27.18 4.90 -16.54
N GLU A 355 28.04 5.31 -15.60
CA GLU A 355 28.11 4.80 -14.23
C GLU A 355 28.22 5.95 -13.25
N ALA A 356 27.69 5.75 -12.04
CA ALA A 356 27.77 6.72 -10.96
C ALA A 356 27.69 6.04 -9.59
N SER A 357 28.59 6.38 -8.67
CA SER A 357 28.51 5.97 -7.26
C SER A 357 27.73 6.98 -6.42
N GLY A 358 27.34 6.59 -5.20
CA GLY A 358 26.90 7.56 -4.19
C GLY A 358 28.01 8.54 -3.82
N PHE A 359 27.62 9.67 -3.22
CA PHE A 359 28.54 10.62 -2.62
C PHE A 359 29.10 10.10 -1.30
N THR A 360 30.41 10.22 -1.13
CA THR A 360 31.12 9.86 0.10
C THR A 360 31.12 11.01 1.11
N ALA A 361 31.70 10.78 2.29
CA ALA A 361 31.84 11.82 3.32
C ALA A 361 32.74 12.99 2.86
N GLU A 362 33.61 12.75 1.88
CA GLU A 362 34.48 13.73 1.23
C GLU A 362 33.78 14.49 0.08
N ASP A 363 32.45 14.37 -0.04
CA ASP A 363 31.63 15.01 -1.08
C ASP A 363 32.11 14.69 -2.51
N ARG A 364 32.51 13.43 -2.73
CA ARG A 364 32.93 12.92 -4.04
C ARG A 364 32.04 11.76 -4.47
N ALA A 365 31.65 11.74 -5.74
CA ALA A 365 31.05 10.58 -6.39
C ALA A 365 31.89 10.19 -7.60
N ALA A 366 32.23 8.91 -7.71
CA ALA A 366 32.88 8.37 -8.90
C ALA A 366 31.85 8.27 -10.03
N VAL A 367 32.19 8.74 -11.22
CA VAL A 367 31.33 8.72 -12.40
C VAL A 367 32.11 8.33 -13.63
N ALA A 368 31.43 7.76 -14.63
CA ALA A 368 32.04 7.40 -15.90
C ALA A 368 31.29 7.96 -17.11
N ILE A 369 32.04 8.31 -18.14
CA ILE A 369 31.55 8.61 -19.49
C ILE A 369 32.40 7.81 -20.47
N ASN A 370 31.78 7.02 -21.33
CA ASN A 370 32.45 6.19 -22.35
C ASN A 370 33.57 5.31 -21.75
N GLY A 371 33.32 4.74 -20.58
CA GLY A 371 34.27 3.87 -19.86
C GLY A 371 35.44 4.59 -19.21
N LYS A 372 35.50 5.92 -19.23
CA LYS A 372 36.51 6.70 -18.52
C LYS A 372 35.94 7.26 -17.22
N PHE A 373 36.61 6.93 -16.12
CA PHE A 373 36.22 7.27 -14.76
C PHE A 373 36.92 8.52 -14.26
N GLY A 374 36.20 9.28 -13.44
CA GLY A 374 36.68 10.40 -12.64
C GLY A 374 35.72 10.63 -11.49
N HIS A 375 35.77 11.83 -10.90
CA HIS A 375 34.92 12.18 -9.76
C HIS A 375 34.32 13.56 -9.91
N ILE A 376 33.10 13.69 -9.41
CA ILE A 376 32.38 14.95 -9.33
C ILE A 376 32.08 15.31 -7.87
N ASP A 377 31.85 16.60 -7.62
CA ASP A 377 31.24 17.06 -6.37
C ASP A 377 29.70 17.06 -6.43
N LYS A 378 29.05 17.42 -5.31
CA LYS A 378 27.58 17.49 -5.18
C LYS A 378 26.91 18.48 -6.14
N THR A 379 27.66 19.41 -6.73
CA THR A 379 27.14 20.34 -7.74
C THR A 379 27.23 19.77 -9.16
N GLY A 380 27.88 18.62 -9.33
CA GLY A 380 28.16 18.03 -10.63
C GLY A 380 29.46 18.50 -11.27
N LYS A 381 30.26 19.33 -10.58
CA LYS A 381 31.54 19.80 -11.10
C LYS A 381 32.57 18.68 -11.03
N ILE A 382 33.26 18.45 -12.14
CA ILE A 382 34.37 17.50 -12.22
C ILE A 382 35.51 17.99 -11.30
N ARG A 383 35.90 17.13 -10.36
CA ARG A 383 37.01 17.32 -9.42
C ARG A 383 38.21 16.44 -9.77
N THR A 384 37.93 15.27 -10.30
CA THR A 384 38.94 14.36 -10.86
C THR A 384 38.59 14.12 -12.33
N PRO A 385 39.48 14.43 -13.28
CA PRO A 385 39.20 14.28 -14.71
C PRO A 385 38.78 12.85 -15.08
N LEU A 386 37.82 12.72 -16.00
CA LEU A 386 37.38 11.43 -16.54
C LEU A 386 38.41 10.87 -17.52
N LYS A 387 39.54 10.39 -17.00
CA LYS A 387 40.66 9.86 -17.79
C LYS A 387 41.07 8.44 -17.40
N TYR A 388 40.67 7.98 -16.22
CA TYR A 388 41.07 6.69 -15.70
C TYR A 388 40.22 5.57 -16.30
N GLU A 389 40.76 4.37 -16.43
CA GLU A 389 39.99 3.19 -16.85
C GLU A 389 39.07 2.69 -15.73
N PHE A 390 39.42 3.03 -14.49
CA PHE A 390 38.63 2.78 -13.30
C PHE A 390 39.01 3.79 -12.22
N ALA A 391 38.03 4.21 -11.42
CA ALA A 391 38.27 4.97 -10.19
C ALA A 391 37.31 4.48 -9.10
N SER A 392 37.84 4.18 -7.92
CA SER A 392 37.02 3.82 -6.75
C SER A 392 36.40 5.07 -6.11
N TYR A 393 35.54 4.89 -5.11
CA TYR A 393 35.15 5.99 -4.23
C TYR A 393 36.36 6.58 -3.49
N PHE A 394 36.20 7.81 -3.01
CA PHE A 394 37.14 8.41 -2.06
C PHE A 394 36.85 7.89 -0.66
N GLN A 395 37.91 7.55 0.07
CA GLN A 395 37.84 7.25 1.49
C GLN A 395 39.18 7.60 2.14
N ASN A 396 39.13 8.27 3.30
CA ASN A 396 40.32 8.76 4.00
C ASN A 396 41.18 9.69 3.11
N GLY A 397 40.52 10.45 2.23
CA GLY A 397 41.20 11.38 1.31
C GLY A 397 41.89 10.74 0.10
N LEU A 398 41.82 9.41 -0.07
CA LEU A 398 42.41 8.69 -1.20
C LEU A 398 41.36 8.00 -2.06
N SER A 399 41.65 7.87 -3.35
CA SER A 399 40.90 7.06 -4.30
C SER A 399 41.85 6.18 -5.09
N MET A 400 41.49 4.91 -5.25
CA MET A 400 42.22 3.97 -6.10
C MET A 400 41.83 4.22 -7.56
N VAL A 401 42.83 4.34 -8.43
CA VAL A 401 42.64 4.56 -9.86
C VAL A 401 43.39 3.51 -10.66
N ARG A 402 42.88 3.19 -11.86
CA ARG A 402 43.55 2.32 -12.83
C ARG A 402 43.85 3.06 -14.12
N MET A 403 45.07 2.95 -14.60
CA MET A 403 45.52 3.50 -15.89
C MET A 403 46.65 2.64 -16.42
N ASN A 404 46.66 2.33 -17.72
CA ASN A 404 47.69 1.49 -18.35
C ASN A 404 47.84 0.13 -17.66
N GLU A 405 46.71 -0.52 -17.33
CA GLU A 405 46.63 -1.84 -16.70
C GLU A 405 47.17 -1.95 -15.25
N THR A 406 47.73 -0.88 -14.68
CA THR A 406 48.19 -0.84 -13.29
C THR A 406 47.31 0.05 -12.42
N TYR A 407 47.38 -0.18 -11.11
CA TYR A 407 46.66 0.57 -10.10
C TYR A 407 47.59 1.51 -9.34
N GLY A 408 47.05 2.66 -8.94
CA GLY A 408 47.67 3.60 -8.02
C GLY A 408 46.61 4.30 -7.16
N TYR A 409 47.05 5.24 -6.33
CA TYR A 409 46.15 6.01 -5.45
C TYR A 409 46.36 7.50 -5.67
N ILE A 410 45.27 8.25 -5.79
CA ILE A 410 45.29 9.70 -5.86
C ILE A 410 44.68 10.32 -4.61
N ASN A 411 45.22 11.47 -4.19
CA ASN A 411 44.59 12.29 -3.16
C ASN A 411 43.47 13.19 -3.72
N VAL A 412 42.84 13.98 -2.86
CA VAL A 412 41.75 14.90 -3.23
C VAL A 412 42.15 16.01 -4.19
N ASP A 413 43.45 16.30 -4.30
CA ASP A 413 44.07 17.27 -5.21
C ASP A 413 44.51 16.62 -6.54
N ASN A 414 44.23 15.32 -6.71
CA ASN A 414 44.60 14.47 -7.85
C ASN A 414 46.10 14.16 -7.97
N GLU A 415 46.86 14.31 -6.89
CA GLU A 415 48.26 13.94 -6.82
C GLU A 415 48.39 12.45 -6.51
N LEU A 416 49.34 11.78 -7.17
CA LEU A 416 49.64 10.38 -6.90
C LEU A 416 50.27 10.24 -5.51
N VAL A 417 49.78 9.29 -4.72
CA VAL A 417 50.30 8.94 -3.40
C VAL A 417 50.95 7.57 -3.47
N GLY A 418 52.26 7.52 -3.21
CA GLY A 418 53.05 6.30 -3.34
C GLY A 418 53.32 5.95 -4.80
N ARG A 419 53.20 4.67 -5.16
CA ARG A 419 53.47 4.15 -6.50
C ARG A 419 52.17 3.86 -7.26
N ASP A 420 52.28 3.69 -8.57
CA ASP A 420 51.17 3.44 -9.51
C ASP A 420 51.38 2.20 -10.39
N ASP A 421 52.34 1.34 -10.02
CA ASP A 421 52.72 0.12 -10.73
C ASP A 421 52.17 -1.16 -10.06
N TYR A 422 51.10 -1.05 -9.27
CA TYR A 422 50.47 -2.21 -8.65
C TYR A 422 49.67 -3.00 -9.69
N ALA A 423 49.91 -4.31 -9.78
CA ALA A 423 49.17 -5.21 -10.67
C ALA A 423 47.73 -5.46 -10.15
N HIS A 424 47.58 -5.51 -8.82
CA HIS A 424 46.29 -5.60 -8.15
C HIS A 424 46.29 -4.71 -6.91
N ALA A 425 45.18 -4.05 -6.63
CA ALA A 425 45.04 -3.17 -5.48
C ALA A 425 43.60 -3.19 -4.96
N LEU A 426 43.42 -2.90 -3.67
CA LEU A 426 42.12 -2.70 -3.04
C LEU A 426 41.92 -1.23 -2.63
N PRO A 427 40.68 -0.71 -2.68
CA PRO A 427 40.38 0.63 -2.18
C PRO A 427 40.63 0.73 -0.66
N PHE A 428 40.91 1.94 -0.18
CA PHE A 428 41.12 2.20 1.26
C PHE A 428 39.81 2.14 2.03
N ASN A 429 39.43 0.95 2.50
CA ASN A 429 38.23 0.76 3.33
C ASN A 429 38.44 1.09 4.82
N GLN A 430 39.71 1.28 5.18
CA GLN A 430 40.20 1.57 6.53
C GLN A 430 41.52 2.35 6.39
N LYS A 431 42.28 2.51 7.49
CA LYS A 431 43.55 3.28 7.47
C LYS A 431 44.67 2.62 6.64
N THR A 432 44.56 1.34 6.35
CA THR A 432 45.47 0.61 5.47
C THR A 432 44.71 -0.16 4.41
N THR A 433 45.40 -0.52 3.33
CA THR A 433 44.86 -1.42 2.29
C THR A 433 45.96 -2.36 1.80
N THR A 434 45.64 -3.27 0.89
CA THR A 434 46.61 -4.17 0.29
C THR A 434 46.75 -3.92 -1.20
N ALA A 435 47.98 -4.04 -1.68
CA ALA A 435 48.32 -4.02 -3.09
C ALA A 435 49.42 -5.02 -3.41
N ASP A 436 49.35 -5.60 -4.59
CA ASP A 436 50.29 -6.58 -5.11
C ASP A 436 51.07 -5.95 -6.27
N ARG A 437 52.40 -5.98 -6.19
CA ARG A 437 53.31 -5.58 -7.28
C ARG A 437 54.39 -6.63 -7.47
N ASN A 438 54.62 -7.04 -8.73
CA ASN A 438 55.64 -8.03 -9.10
C ASN A 438 55.54 -9.33 -8.29
N GLY A 439 54.31 -9.72 -7.95
CA GLY A 439 54.05 -10.92 -7.17
C GLY A 439 54.37 -10.81 -5.67
N ILE A 440 54.69 -9.62 -5.17
CA ILE A 440 54.88 -9.29 -3.76
C ILE A 440 53.65 -8.53 -3.26
N ARG A 441 53.16 -8.86 -2.07
CA ARG A 441 52.04 -8.17 -1.41
C ARG A 441 52.55 -7.17 -0.39
N TYR A 442 51.95 -6.00 -0.41
CA TYR A 442 52.23 -4.89 0.49
C TYR A 442 50.96 -4.49 1.23
N GLU A 443 51.12 -4.19 2.51
CA GLU A 443 50.19 -3.34 3.24
C GLU A 443 50.58 -1.87 2.97
N LEU A 444 49.63 -1.08 2.51
CA LEU A 444 49.80 0.33 2.19
C LEU A 444 49.15 1.21 3.25
N SER A 445 49.88 2.23 3.69
CA SER A 445 49.35 3.30 4.56
C SER A 445 48.87 4.50 3.75
N LEU A 446 48.14 5.42 4.39
CA LEU A 446 47.59 6.62 3.74
C LEU A 446 48.64 7.60 3.18
N ASP A 447 49.88 7.53 3.66
CA ASP A 447 51.00 8.33 3.15
C ASP A 447 51.71 7.68 1.94
N GLY A 448 51.23 6.51 1.51
CA GLY A 448 51.84 5.73 0.42
C GLY A 448 53.01 4.85 0.87
N SER A 449 53.32 4.78 2.16
CA SER A 449 54.34 3.86 2.66
C SER A 449 53.93 2.40 2.49
N GLU A 450 54.87 1.57 2.05
CA GLU A 450 54.66 0.14 1.77
C GLU A 450 55.32 -0.71 2.85
N LYS A 451 54.57 -1.65 3.44
CA LYS A 451 55.08 -2.67 4.34
C LYS A 451 54.93 -4.05 3.70
N PHE A 452 56.03 -4.78 3.56
CA PHE A 452 55.98 -6.17 3.06
C PHE A 452 55.15 -7.06 3.99
N ILE A 453 54.18 -7.78 3.43
CA ILE A 453 53.34 -8.72 4.20
C ILE A 453 53.33 -10.14 3.62
N GLY A 454 53.94 -10.36 2.44
CA GLY A 454 54.10 -11.70 1.88
C GLY A 454 54.17 -11.71 0.35
N PHE A 455 53.98 -12.91 -0.21
CA PHE A 455 53.95 -13.11 -1.65
C PHE A 455 52.52 -13.35 -2.15
N SER A 456 52.27 -12.97 -3.40
CA SER A 456 51.01 -13.22 -4.09
C SER A 456 50.69 -14.72 -4.10
N PHE A 457 49.41 -15.05 -4.29
CA PHE A 457 48.94 -16.42 -4.35
C PHE A 457 49.71 -17.26 -5.39
N MET A 458 50.04 -16.66 -6.53
CA MET A 458 50.79 -17.32 -7.60
C MET A 458 52.18 -17.77 -7.14
N TRP A 459 52.91 -16.91 -6.43
CA TRP A 459 54.22 -17.26 -5.87
C TRP A 459 54.14 -18.24 -4.71
N ASN A 460 53.11 -18.14 -3.86
CA ASN A 460 52.89 -19.13 -2.81
C ASN A 460 52.68 -20.54 -3.41
N ALA A 461 51.92 -20.66 -4.50
CA ALA A 461 51.76 -21.93 -5.20
C ALA A 461 53.09 -22.45 -5.77
N VAL A 462 53.92 -21.58 -6.36
CA VAL A 462 55.26 -21.93 -6.85
C VAL A 462 56.15 -22.41 -5.70
N PHE A 463 56.18 -21.72 -4.56
CA PHE A 463 56.96 -22.14 -3.40
C PHE A 463 56.51 -23.48 -2.82
N ILE A 464 55.20 -23.74 -2.78
CA ILE A 464 54.66 -25.04 -2.37
C ILE A 464 55.11 -26.15 -3.34
N LEU A 465 55.02 -25.93 -4.64
CA LEU A 465 55.50 -26.90 -5.65
C LEU A 465 56.99 -27.17 -5.51
N ILE A 466 57.81 -26.12 -5.35
CA ILE A 466 59.25 -26.26 -5.11
C ILE A 466 59.51 -27.06 -3.82
N ALA A 467 58.79 -26.76 -2.73
CA ALA A 467 58.91 -27.47 -1.47
C ALA A 467 58.53 -28.96 -1.60
N VAL A 468 57.47 -29.28 -2.33
CA VAL A 468 57.06 -30.67 -2.61
C VAL A 468 58.12 -31.39 -3.43
N VAL A 469 58.67 -30.76 -4.47
CA VAL A 469 59.74 -31.33 -5.30
C VAL A 469 60.99 -31.59 -4.45
N LEU A 470 61.42 -30.61 -3.65
CA LEU A 470 62.56 -30.75 -2.75
C LEU A 470 62.33 -31.86 -1.72
N PHE A 471 61.13 -31.96 -1.14
CA PHE A 471 60.77 -33.03 -0.21
C PHE A 471 60.85 -34.41 -0.84
N VAL A 472 60.35 -34.58 -2.07
CA VAL A 472 60.44 -35.84 -2.83
C VAL A 472 61.91 -36.18 -3.14
N LEU A 473 62.71 -35.21 -3.60
CA LEU A 473 64.12 -35.41 -3.91
C LEU A 473 64.93 -35.79 -2.66
N LEU A 474 64.74 -35.09 -1.54
CA LEU A 474 65.39 -35.39 -0.27
C LEU A 474 65.01 -36.77 0.24
N ASN A 475 63.72 -37.13 0.24
CA ASN A 475 63.28 -38.46 0.67
C ASN A 475 63.81 -39.57 -0.23
N SER A 476 63.82 -39.38 -1.56
CA SER A 476 64.43 -40.32 -2.51
C SER A 476 65.92 -40.50 -2.25
N PHE A 477 66.65 -39.41 -1.98
CA PHE A 477 68.06 -39.46 -1.61
C PHE A 477 68.31 -40.21 -0.31
N PHE A 478 67.54 -39.93 0.75
CA PHE A 478 67.63 -40.65 2.02
C PHE A 478 67.25 -42.12 1.90
N PHE A 479 66.25 -42.45 1.08
CA PHE A 479 65.84 -43.83 0.79
C PHE A 479 66.96 -44.61 0.08
N LYS A 480 67.56 -44.04 -0.97
CA LYS A 480 68.73 -44.64 -1.66
C LYS A 480 69.92 -44.81 -0.71
N LYS A 481 70.17 -43.84 0.18
CA LYS A 481 71.25 -43.91 1.18
C LYS A 481 70.99 -44.98 2.24
N ARG A 482 69.73 -45.22 2.63
CA ARG A 482 69.33 -46.32 3.53
C ARG A 482 69.43 -47.70 2.88
N GLN A 483 69.08 -47.84 1.59
CA GLN A 483 69.28 -49.10 0.86
C GLN A 483 70.76 -49.48 0.74
N LYS A 484 71.66 -48.51 0.51
CA LYS A 484 73.12 -48.75 0.51
C LYS A 484 73.70 -49.13 1.88
N ARG A 485 72.95 -48.99 2.97
CA ARG A 485 73.37 -49.34 4.35
C ARG A 485 72.83 -50.68 4.86
N LYS A 486 72.11 -51.47 4.03
CA LYS A 486 71.80 -52.88 4.35
C LYS A 486 72.86 -53.79 3.71
N PRO A 487 73.88 -54.28 4.43
CA PRO A 487 74.60 -55.47 4.03
C PRO A 487 73.69 -56.68 4.25
N GLY A 488 73.67 -57.61 3.30
CA GLY A 488 72.98 -58.88 3.46
C GLY A 488 73.60 -59.74 4.56
N LYS A 489 72.74 -60.26 5.43
CA LYS A 489 72.81 -61.53 6.19
C LYS A 489 71.32 -61.85 6.49
N VAL A 490 70.65 -62.81 5.85
CA VAL A 490 70.74 -64.29 6.02
C VAL A 490 71.06 -64.69 7.44
#